data_AF-A0A817ID74-F1
#
_entry.id   AF-A0A817ID74-F1
#
_cell.length_a   1.000
_cell.length_b   1.000
_cell.length_c   1.000
_cell.angle_alpha   90.00
_cell.angle_beta   90.00
_cell.angle_gamma   90.00
#
_symmetry.space_group_name_H-M   'P 1'
#
loop_
_entity.id
_entity.type
_entity.pdbx_description
1 polymer ?
#
loop_
_entity_poly.entity_id
_entity_poly.type
_entity_poly.pdbx_seq_one_letter_code
_entity_poly.pdbx_strand_id
1 'polypeptide(L)'
;MSTVDTRFPALLEQFTGDLQSPNEDTRRRATDELYERIVAQYADAPSDVVTSIAEQVQDFVRKKMSNPNDVNENRAALLVILCFICVGQNFYTELSNKLEPTLRGYKQMSVDANLCELVVKLTCILVKGCGRMSIDQFSHDVPKAIERISRDEKHETRRYSGITILREIALVAPSRYYHLITPVEQFFEQLFATMTDPKQYIREAFAETMHATLIVLIDREREEQKNNNSEITTGKDLTSSTISHAISTESNTFIKAYNMAYTEAMRCLTVDTIKNKNAQREDRIHGGLLLLNELLRVSDVKFE
;
A
#
# COMPACT_ATOMS: atom_id res chain seq x y z
N MET A 1 19.29 -6.44 -34.11
CA MET A 1 17.89 -6.64 -34.58
C MET A 1 17.21 -7.44 -33.50
N SER A 2 16.44 -6.81 -32.60
CA SER A 2 15.67 -7.55 -31.60
C SER A 2 14.55 -8.27 -32.35
N THR A 3 14.58 -9.60 -32.30
CA THR A 3 13.48 -10.42 -32.78
C THR A 3 12.34 -10.26 -31.78
N VAL A 4 11.32 -9.47 -32.14
CA VAL A 4 10.09 -9.37 -31.35
C VAL A 4 9.51 -10.77 -31.24
N ASP A 5 9.43 -11.30 -30.02
CA ASP A 5 8.86 -12.63 -29.78
C ASP A 5 7.34 -12.58 -29.98
N THR A 6 6.87 -13.13 -31.09
CA THR A 6 5.44 -13.18 -31.47
C THR A 6 4.68 -14.32 -30.80
N ARG A 7 5.33 -15.17 -29.99
CA ARG A 7 4.69 -16.30 -29.31
C ARG A 7 3.83 -15.85 -28.12
N PHE A 8 4.27 -14.79 -27.44
CA PHE A 8 3.57 -14.30 -26.25
C PHE A 8 2.18 -13.69 -26.55
N PRO A 9 1.98 -12.86 -27.59
CA PRO A 9 0.66 -12.33 -27.91
C PRO A 9 -0.33 -13.44 -28.29
N ALA A 10 0.12 -14.44 -29.06
CA ALA A 10 -0.71 -15.59 -29.42
C ALA A 10 -1.10 -16.43 -28.18
N LEU A 11 -0.17 -16.60 -27.24
CA LEU A 11 -0.44 -17.23 -25.95
C LEU A 11 -1.49 -16.43 -25.16
N LEU A 12 -1.34 -15.10 -25.07
CA LEU A 12 -2.32 -14.26 -24.39
C LEU A 12 -3.70 -14.30 -25.04
N GLU A 13 -3.78 -14.31 -26.37
CA GLU A 13 -5.05 -14.42 -27.11
C GLU A 13 -5.79 -15.72 -26.76
N GLN A 14 -5.08 -16.83 -26.59
CA GLN A 14 -5.66 -18.11 -26.16
C GLN A 14 -6.33 -18.00 -24.78
N PHE A 15 -5.70 -17.32 -23.82
CA PHE A 15 -6.19 -17.25 -22.43
C PHE A 15 -7.12 -16.05 -22.16
N THR A 16 -7.18 -15.06 -23.05
CA THR A 16 -7.91 -13.80 -22.80
C THR A 16 -9.40 -14.04 -22.49
N GLY A 17 -10.06 -14.96 -23.19
CA GLY A 17 -11.47 -15.27 -22.94
C GLY A 17 -11.72 -15.85 -21.54
N ASP A 18 -10.87 -16.79 -21.12
CA ASP A 18 -11.02 -17.45 -19.82
C ASP A 18 -10.62 -16.55 -18.66
N LEU A 19 -9.61 -15.70 -18.84
CA LEU A 19 -9.22 -14.69 -17.85
C LEU A 19 -10.31 -13.62 -17.63
N GLN A 20 -11.14 -13.35 -18.65
CA GLN A 20 -12.28 -12.43 -18.56
C GLN A 20 -13.56 -13.11 -18.06
N SER A 21 -13.54 -14.42 -17.85
CA SER A 21 -14.72 -15.15 -17.40
C SER A 21 -15.25 -14.57 -16.08
N PRO A 22 -16.58 -14.42 -15.90
CA PRO A 22 -17.15 -14.04 -14.60
C PRO A 22 -16.95 -15.13 -13.55
N ASN A 23 -16.74 -16.38 -13.96
CA ASN A 23 -16.51 -17.51 -13.06
C ASN A 23 -15.08 -17.49 -12.51
N GLU A 24 -14.94 -17.45 -11.18
CA GLU A 24 -13.66 -17.44 -10.48
C GLU A 24 -12.84 -18.71 -10.72
N ASP A 25 -13.46 -19.89 -10.72
CA ASP A 25 -12.76 -21.16 -10.94
C ASP A 25 -12.18 -21.28 -12.36
N THR A 26 -12.88 -20.72 -13.34
CA THR A 26 -12.40 -20.65 -14.72
C THR A 26 -11.20 -19.72 -14.82
N ARG A 27 -11.30 -18.51 -14.25
CA ARG A 27 -10.19 -17.56 -14.23
C ARG A 27 -8.97 -18.12 -13.52
N ARG A 28 -9.17 -18.78 -12.37
CA ARG A 28 -8.09 -19.34 -11.56
C ARG A 28 -7.33 -20.42 -12.34
N ARG A 29 -8.03 -21.40 -12.90
CA ARG A 29 -7.40 -22.45 -13.73
C ARG A 29 -6.65 -21.88 -14.93
N ALA A 30 -7.24 -20.90 -15.61
CA ALA A 30 -6.58 -20.22 -16.73
C ALA A 30 -5.33 -19.44 -16.31
N THR A 31 -5.36 -18.82 -15.13
CA THR A 31 -4.22 -18.08 -14.56
C THR A 31 -3.09 -19.04 -14.20
N ASP A 32 -3.41 -20.17 -13.55
CA ASP A 32 -2.42 -21.18 -13.16
C ASP A 32 -1.75 -21.80 -14.40
N GLU A 33 -2.53 -22.16 -15.42
CA GLU A 33 -2.00 -22.70 -16.68
C GLU A 33 -1.17 -21.67 -17.46
N LEU A 34 -1.60 -20.40 -17.49
CA LEU A 34 -0.83 -19.31 -18.11
C LEU A 34 0.49 -19.11 -17.37
N TYR A 35 0.46 -19.11 -16.04
CA TYR A 35 1.66 -18.98 -15.21
C TYR A 35 2.68 -20.09 -15.49
N GLU A 36 2.26 -21.35 -15.49
CA GLU A 36 3.14 -22.48 -15.78
C GLU A 36 3.82 -22.35 -17.15
N ARG A 37 3.07 -21.91 -18.17
CA ARG A 37 3.60 -21.69 -19.51
C ARG A 37 4.58 -20.51 -19.56
N ILE A 38 4.29 -19.42 -18.86
CA ILE A 38 5.18 -18.24 -18.81
C ILE A 38 6.48 -18.62 -18.10
N VAL A 39 6.42 -19.32 -16.97
CA VAL A 39 7.62 -19.80 -16.25
C VAL A 39 8.46 -20.70 -17.14
N ALA A 40 7.84 -21.69 -17.79
CA ALA A 40 8.54 -22.62 -18.66
C ALA A 40 9.24 -21.94 -19.86
N GLN A 41 8.71 -20.81 -20.35
CA GLN A 41 9.25 -20.10 -21.51
C GLN A 41 10.22 -18.98 -21.14
N TYR A 42 10.02 -18.31 -20.01
CA TYR A 42 10.65 -17.01 -19.72
C TYR A 42 11.41 -16.93 -18.39
N ALA A 43 11.48 -18.00 -17.59
CA ALA A 43 12.23 -17.99 -16.33
C ALA A 43 13.71 -17.58 -16.50
N ASP A 44 14.35 -18.11 -17.55
CA ASP A 44 15.77 -17.84 -17.87
C ASP A 44 15.93 -16.94 -19.10
N ALA A 45 14.92 -16.10 -19.40
CA ALA A 45 14.97 -15.22 -20.56
C ALA A 45 16.10 -14.18 -20.45
N PRO A 46 16.83 -13.90 -21.55
CA PRO A 46 17.84 -12.84 -21.58
C PRO A 46 17.18 -11.45 -21.54
N SER A 47 17.97 -10.43 -21.17
CA SER A 47 17.48 -9.07 -20.90
C SER A 47 16.73 -8.44 -22.08
N ASP A 48 17.14 -8.70 -23.32
CA ASP A 48 16.51 -8.17 -24.53
C ASP A 48 15.11 -8.76 -24.75
N VAL A 49 14.94 -10.05 -24.47
CA VAL A 49 13.64 -10.74 -24.51
C VAL A 49 12.75 -10.22 -23.38
N VAL A 50 13.29 -10.05 -22.16
CA VAL A 50 12.56 -9.49 -21.02
C VAL A 50 12.01 -8.10 -21.34
N THR A 51 12.82 -7.22 -21.93
CA THR A 51 12.37 -5.88 -22.35
C THR A 51 11.26 -5.96 -23.39
N SER A 52 11.42 -6.80 -24.42
CA SER A 52 10.39 -6.97 -25.45
C SER A 52 9.07 -7.50 -24.88
N ILE A 53 9.13 -8.50 -24.01
CA ILE A 53 7.93 -9.06 -23.37
C ILE A 53 7.28 -8.04 -22.44
N ALA A 54 8.06 -7.26 -21.68
CA ALA A 54 7.52 -6.19 -20.84
C ALA A 54 6.79 -5.11 -21.64
N GLU A 55 7.23 -4.78 -22.86
CA GLU A 55 6.51 -3.88 -23.78
C GLU A 55 5.17 -4.47 -24.21
N GLN A 56 5.17 -5.76 -24.56
CA GLN A 56 3.94 -6.46 -24.96
C GLN A 56 2.94 -6.55 -23.80
N VAL A 57 3.41 -6.82 -22.57
CA VAL A 57 2.59 -6.77 -21.36
C VAL A 57 2.05 -5.37 -21.13
N GLN A 58 2.89 -4.33 -21.29
CA GLN A 58 2.46 -2.94 -21.14
C GLN A 58 1.33 -2.59 -22.10
N ASP A 59 1.46 -2.93 -23.38
CA ASP A 59 0.44 -2.64 -24.38
C ASP A 59 -0.86 -3.42 -24.13
N PHE A 60 -0.75 -4.70 -23.73
CA PHE A 60 -1.91 -5.51 -23.34
C PHE A 60 -2.66 -4.88 -22.16
N VAL A 61 -1.93 -4.54 -21.08
CA VAL A 61 -2.51 -3.93 -19.88
C VAL A 61 -3.13 -2.57 -20.21
N ARG A 62 -2.44 -1.72 -20.99
CA ARG A 62 -2.97 -0.41 -21.40
C ARG A 62 -4.28 -0.55 -22.19
N LYS A 63 -4.35 -1.54 -23.10
CA LYS A 63 -5.56 -1.80 -23.90
C LYS A 63 -6.71 -2.27 -23.01
N LYS A 64 -6.47 -3.26 -22.15
CA LYS A 64 -7.50 -3.86 -21.29
C LYS A 64 -7.96 -2.94 -20.16
N MET A 65 -7.08 -2.09 -19.64
CA MET A 65 -7.41 -1.11 -18.61
C MET A 65 -7.86 0.26 -19.16
N SER A 66 -8.21 0.34 -20.44
CA SER A 66 -8.69 1.57 -21.07
C SER A 66 -10.06 2.00 -20.57
N ASN A 67 -10.94 1.04 -20.23
CA ASN A 67 -12.24 1.29 -19.62
C ASN A 67 -12.25 0.85 -18.13
N PRO A 68 -12.21 1.79 -17.19
CA PRO A 68 -12.22 1.48 -15.76
C PRO A 68 -13.49 0.77 -15.26
N ASN A 69 -14.59 0.89 -15.99
CA ASN A 69 -15.86 0.26 -15.62
C ASN A 69 -15.90 -1.23 -16.00
N ASP A 70 -15.00 -1.69 -16.87
CA ASP A 70 -14.96 -3.10 -17.27
C ASP A 70 -14.17 -3.92 -16.26
N VAL A 71 -14.85 -4.34 -15.19
CA VAL A 71 -14.22 -5.07 -14.08
C VAL A 71 -13.53 -6.36 -14.55
N ASN A 72 -14.06 -7.03 -15.56
CA ASN A 72 -13.53 -8.31 -16.03
C ASN A 72 -12.29 -8.12 -16.90
N GLU A 73 -12.29 -7.15 -17.81
CA GLU A 73 -11.08 -6.81 -18.58
C GLU A 73 -9.96 -6.30 -17.68
N ASN A 74 -10.29 -5.40 -16.75
CA ASN A 74 -9.34 -4.89 -15.78
C ASN A 74 -8.75 -6.02 -14.93
N ARG A 75 -9.59 -6.95 -14.43
CA ARG A 75 -9.12 -8.11 -13.66
C ARG A 75 -8.19 -9.00 -14.48
N ALA A 76 -8.53 -9.29 -15.73
CA ALA A 76 -7.68 -10.08 -16.63
C ALA A 76 -6.29 -9.44 -16.81
N ALA A 77 -6.24 -8.11 -16.99
CA ALA A 77 -4.96 -7.38 -17.08
C ALA A 77 -4.10 -7.56 -15.82
N LEU A 78 -4.71 -7.47 -14.64
CA LEU A 78 -4.00 -7.64 -13.36
C LEU A 78 -3.52 -9.07 -13.12
N LEU A 79 -4.28 -10.08 -13.55
CA LEU A 79 -3.86 -11.48 -13.47
C LEU A 79 -2.64 -11.77 -14.36
N VAL A 80 -2.56 -11.16 -15.54
CA VAL A 80 -1.36 -11.27 -16.40
C VAL A 80 -0.14 -10.65 -15.71
N ILE A 81 -0.28 -9.47 -15.09
CA ILE A 81 0.81 -8.86 -14.30
C ILE A 81 1.27 -9.79 -13.18
N LEU A 82 0.32 -10.39 -12.45
CA LEU A 82 0.62 -11.33 -11.37
C LEU A 82 1.42 -12.54 -11.87
N CYS A 83 1.08 -13.09 -13.04
CA CYS A 83 1.83 -14.20 -13.62
C CYS A 83 3.31 -13.86 -13.84
N PHE A 84 3.62 -12.65 -14.34
CA PHE A 84 5.02 -12.23 -14.55
C PHE A 84 5.77 -11.89 -13.27
N ILE A 85 5.08 -11.35 -12.26
CA ILE A 85 5.67 -11.11 -10.94
C ILE A 85 6.22 -12.40 -10.32
N CYS A 86 5.57 -13.54 -10.59
CA CYS A 86 5.95 -14.84 -10.04
C CYS A 86 7.05 -15.57 -10.84
N VAL A 87 7.53 -15.01 -11.95
CA VAL A 87 8.52 -15.66 -12.84
C VAL A 87 9.97 -15.35 -12.43
N GLY A 88 10.25 -14.16 -11.91
CA GLY A 88 11.59 -13.85 -11.37
C GLY A 88 11.97 -12.37 -11.36
N GLN A 89 13.13 -12.08 -10.79
CA GLN A 89 13.58 -10.70 -10.54
C GLN A 89 13.80 -9.86 -11.81
N ASN A 90 14.08 -10.51 -12.93
CA ASN A 90 14.41 -9.83 -14.19
C ASN A 90 13.25 -8.95 -14.71
N PHE A 91 12.00 -9.32 -14.40
CA PHE A 91 10.82 -8.59 -14.86
C PHE A 91 10.42 -7.42 -13.95
N TYR A 92 10.85 -7.37 -12.68
CA TYR A 92 10.37 -6.36 -11.74
C TYR A 92 10.68 -4.94 -12.19
N THR A 93 11.94 -4.66 -12.51
CA THR A 93 12.37 -3.31 -12.91
C THR A 93 11.65 -2.83 -14.18
N GLU A 94 11.60 -3.68 -15.20
CA GLU A 94 11.04 -3.29 -16.49
C GLU A 94 9.52 -3.12 -16.42
N LEU A 95 8.80 -4.06 -15.77
CA LEU A 95 7.36 -3.95 -15.58
C LEU A 95 7.00 -2.80 -14.64
N SER A 96 7.75 -2.59 -13.56
CA SER A 96 7.55 -1.46 -12.66
C SER A 96 7.59 -0.14 -13.42
N ASN A 97 8.59 0.07 -14.28
CA ASN A 97 8.73 1.33 -15.03
C ASN A 97 7.68 1.47 -16.12
N LYS A 98 7.41 0.41 -16.90
CA LYS A 98 6.49 0.49 -18.04
C LYS A 98 5.01 0.56 -17.63
N LEU A 99 4.63 -0.14 -16.57
CA LEU A 99 3.22 -0.20 -16.13
C LEU A 99 2.84 0.98 -15.23
N GLU A 100 3.82 1.69 -14.68
CA GLU A 100 3.61 2.80 -13.75
C GLU A 100 2.57 3.83 -14.22
N PRO A 101 2.61 4.36 -15.46
CA PRO A 101 1.63 5.35 -15.91
C PRO A 101 0.19 4.80 -15.91
N THR A 102 0.01 3.56 -16.36
CA THR A 102 -1.31 2.91 -16.45
C THR A 102 -1.86 2.60 -15.07
N LEU A 103 -1.06 1.98 -14.19
CA LEU A 103 -1.47 1.66 -12.82
C LEU A 103 -1.75 2.94 -12.02
N ARG A 104 -0.96 4.00 -12.23
CA ARG A 104 -1.19 5.31 -11.61
C ARG A 104 -2.52 5.90 -12.06
N GLY A 105 -2.81 5.89 -13.37
CA GLY A 105 -4.10 6.33 -13.91
C GLY A 105 -5.27 5.59 -13.28
N TYR A 106 -5.19 4.25 -13.21
CA TYR A 106 -6.24 3.43 -12.63
C TYR A 106 -6.49 3.73 -11.15
N LYS A 107 -5.40 3.84 -10.34
CA LYS A 107 -5.48 4.24 -8.93
C LYS A 107 -6.17 5.59 -8.76
N GLN A 108 -5.98 6.55 -9.68
CA GLN A 108 -6.61 7.87 -9.60
C GLN A 108 -8.11 7.84 -9.82
N MET A 109 -8.61 6.95 -10.67
CA MET A 109 -10.04 6.87 -10.95
C MET A 109 -10.82 6.21 -9.81
N SER A 110 -10.23 5.19 -9.16
CA SER A 110 -10.80 4.50 -7.99
C SER A 110 -12.26 4.06 -8.21
N VAL A 111 -12.52 3.40 -9.34
CA VAL A 111 -13.88 2.97 -9.73
C VAL A 111 -14.32 1.74 -8.94
N ASP A 112 -13.46 0.73 -8.82
CA ASP A 112 -13.71 -0.50 -8.07
C ASP A 112 -12.68 -0.65 -6.94
N ALA A 113 -13.16 -0.83 -5.71
CA ALA A 113 -12.34 -0.92 -4.52
C ALA A 113 -11.40 -2.14 -4.52
N ASN A 114 -11.92 -3.30 -4.94
CA ASN A 114 -11.18 -4.57 -4.93
C ASN A 114 -10.08 -4.58 -5.99
N LEU A 115 -10.38 -4.10 -7.20
CA LEU A 115 -9.40 -3.96 -8.27
C LEU A 115 -8.36 -2.89 -7.94
N CYS A 116 -8.76 -1.79 -7.30
CA CYS A 116 -7.81 -0.78 -6.86
C CYS A 116 -6.84 -1.36 -5.81
N GLU A 117 -7.34 -2.10 -4.83
CA GLU A 117 -6.51 -2.80 -3.85
C GLU A 117 -5.52 -3.77 -4.52
N LEU A 118 -5.99 -4.56 -5.49
CA LEU A 118 -5.11 -5.46 -6.25
C LEU A 118 -4.04 -4.69 -7.04
N VAL A 119 -4.41 -3.58 -7.70
CA VAL A 119 -3.45 -2.70 -8.40
C VAL A 119 -2.38 -2.17 -7.45
N VAL A 120 -2.77 -1.75 -6.25
CA VAL A 120 -1.86 -1.25 -5.23
C VAL A 120 -0.90 -2.34 -4.79
N LYS A 121 -1.41 -3.52 -4.41
CA LYS A 121 -0.58 -4.67 -4.01
C LYS A 121 0.42 -5.06 -5.10
N LEU A 122 -0.03 -5.18 -6.35
CA LEU A 122 0.85 -5.48 -7.49
C LEU A 122 1.90 -4.40 -7.70
N THR A 123 1.53 -3.11 -7.61
CA THR A 123 2.49 -2.00 -7.69
C THR A 123 3.54 -2.13 -6.60
N CYS A 124 3.13 -2.37 -5.36
CA CYS A 124 4.04 -2.50 -4.22
C CYS A 124 4.98 -3.70 -4.38
N ILE A 125 4.49 -4.85 -4.86
CA ILE A 125 5.32 -6.03 -5.13
C ILE A 125 6.37 -5.72 -6.21
N LEU A 126 5.96 -5.08 -7.31
CA LEU A 126 6.89 -4.64 -8.37
C LEU A 126 7.99 -3.73 -7.79
N VAL A 127 7.61 -2.70 -7.04
CA VAL A 127 8.55 -1.75 -6.43
C VAL A 127 9.50 -2.43 -5.45
N LYS A 128 9.00 -3.35 -4.61
CA LYS A 128 9.82 -4.14 -3.69
C LYS A 128 10.84 -5.00 -4.44
N GLY A 129 10.40 -5.60 -5.54
CA GLY A 129 11.25 -6.41 -6.41
C GLY A 129 12.36 -5.62 -7.12
N CYS A 130 12.16 -4.32 -7.37
CA CYS A 130 13.17 -3.44 -7.96
C CYS A 130 14.38 -3.14 -7.03
N GLY A 131 14.32 -3.52 -5.76
CA GLY A 131 15.37 -3.29 -4.77
C GLY A 131 15.52 -1.81 -4.39
N ARG A 132 16.18 -1.00 -5.22
CA ARG A 132 16.63 0.38 -4.87
C ARG A 132 16.01 1.52 -5.69
N MET A 133 15.27 1.26 -6.77
CA MET A 133 15.04 2.28 -7.82
C MET A 133 13.62 2.75 -8.12
N SER A 134 12.58 2.39 -7.35
CA SER A 134 11.22 2.93 -7.59
C SER A 134 10.69 3.77 -6.42
N ILE A 135 11.54 4.66 -5.90
CA ILE A 135 11.23 5.52 -4.75
C ILE A 135 10.28 6.69 -5.15
N ASP A 136 10.30 7.12 -6.42
CA ASP A 136 9.51 8.26 -6.89
C ASP A 136 8.01 7.97 -7.01
N GLN A 137 7.63 6.70 -7.20
CA GLN A 137 6.23 6.33 -7.35
C GLN A 137 5.41 6.69 -6.10
N PHE A 138 5.94 6.34 -4.93
CA PHE A 138 5.28 6.57 -3.64
C PHE A 138 5.25 8.06 -3.27
N SER A 139 6.22 8.85 -3.74
CA SER A 139 6.26 10.31 -3.51
C SER A 139 5.00 11.02 -4.02
N HIS A 140 4.37 10.48 -5.06
CA HIS A 140 3.13 11.01 -5.60
C HIS A 140 1.91 10.27 -5.03
N ASP A 141 2.01 8.95 -4.82
CA ASP A 141 0.86 8.14 -4.40
C ASP A 141 0.46 8.40 -2.94
N VAL A 142 1.40 8.64 -2.02
CA VAL A 142 1.09 8.91 -0.60
C VAL A 142 0.36 10.24 -0.41
N PRO A 143 0.83 11.41 -0.92
CA PRO A 143 0.10 12.67 -0.75
C PRO A 143 -1.31 12.63 -1.35
N LYS A 144 -1.48 12.01 -2.52
CA LYS A 144 -2.81 11.83 -3.13
C LYS A 144 -3.70 10.89 -2.34
N ALA A 145 -3.14 9.88 -1.69
CA ALA A 145 -3.91 8.99 -0.81
C ALA A 145 -4.39 9.74 0.43
N ILE A 146 -3.55 10.61 1.02
CA ILE A 146 -3.90 11.48 2.15
C ILE A 146 -5.05 12.44 1.76
N GLU A 147 -5.01 13.03 0.56
CA GLU A 147 -6.09 13.88 0.05
C GLU A 147 -7.43 13.12 -0.02
N ARG A 148 -7.41 11.85 -0.45
CA ARG A 148 -8.62 11.03 -0.60
C ARG A 148 -9.25 10.57 0.70
N ILE A 149 -8.48 10.50 1.78
CA ILE A 149 -9.01 10.13 3.10
C ILE A 149 -9.49 11.35 3.90
N SER A 150 -9.37 12.55 3.32
CA SER A 150 -9.87 13.79 3.92
C SER A 150 -11.38 13.74 4.14
N ARG A 151 -11.86 14.56 5.08
CA ARG A 151 -13.29 14.65 5.43
C ARG A 151 -14.18 15.13 4.28
N ASP A 152 -13.60 15.80 3.29
CA ASP A 152 -14.31 16.39 2.16
C ASP A 152 -14.59 15.38 1.03
N GLU A 153 -13.90 14.23 1.01
CA GLU A 153 -14.09 13.22 -0.04
C GLU A 153 -15.42 12.49 0.14
N LYS A 154 -16.29 12.63 -0.87
CA LYS A 154 -17.66 12.10 -0.86
C LYS A 154 -17.72 10.65 -1.32
N HIS A 155 -16.80 10.23 -2.20
CA HIS A 155 -16.83 8.91 -2.81
C HIS A 155 -16.20 7.85 -1.91
N GLU A 156 -17.01 6.90 -1.45
CA GLU A 156 -16.57 5.81 -0.57
C GLU A 156 -15.43 4.97 -1.16
N THR A 157 -15.45 4.73 -2.48
CA THR A 157 -14.41 3.95 -3.17
C THR A 157 -13.06 4.67 -3.18
N ARG A 158 -13.07 6.00 -3.24
CA ARG A 158 -11.86 6.84 -3.17
C ARG A 158 -11.30 6.89 -1.75
N ARG A 159 -12.16 7.02 -0.74
CA ARG A 159 -11.74 6.96 0.66
C ARG A 159 -11.10 5.62 0.98
N TYR A 160 -11.78 4.51 0.64
CA TYR A 160 -11.25 3.17 0.82
C TYR A 160 -9.94 2.96 0.06
N SER A 161 -9.86 3.36 -1.21
CA SER A 161 -8.62 3.22 -1.98
C SER A 161 -7.46 4.01 -1.38
N GLY A 162 -7.71 5.22 -0.89
CA GLY A 162 -6.71 6.04 -0.18
C GLY A 162 -6.15 5.32 1.04
N ILE A 163 -7.01 4.77 1.89
CA ILE A 163 -6.59 4.01 3.08
C ILE A 163 -5.76 2.79 2.69
N THR A 164 -6.23 2.00 1.73
CA THR A 164 -5.52 0.80 1.28
C THR A 164 -4.15 1.14 0.68
N ILE A 165 -4.02 2.23 -0.09
CA ILE A 165 -2.73 2.71 -0.59
C ILE A 165 -1.77 2.97 0.57
N LEU A 166 -2.22 3.67 1.61
CA LEU A 166 -1.39 3.97 2.77
C LEU A 166 -0.95 2.70 3.51
N ARG A 167 -1.89 1.76 3.74
CA ARG A 167 -1.62 0.46 4.38
C ARG A 167 -0.53 -0.31 3.63
N GLU A 168 -0.70 -0.52 2.33
CA GLU A 168 0.21 -1.35 1.53
C GLU A 168 1.60 -0.72 1.40
N ILE A 169 1.67 0.62 1.26
CA ILE A 169 2.97 1.32 1.22
C ILE A 169 3.68 1.26 2.57
N ALA A 170 2.95 1.37 3.68
CA ALA A 170 3.54 1.23 5.02
C ALA A 170 4.18 -0.15 5.22
N LEU A 171 3.54 -1.22 4.72
CA LEU A 171 4.06 -2.59 4.82
C LEU A 171 5.26 -2.87 3.90
N VAL A 172 5.25 -2.29 2.69
CA VAL A 172 6.26 -2.59 1.67
C VAL A 172 7.47 -1.67 1.71
N ALA A 173 7.29 -0.40 2.07
CA ALA A 173 8.36 0.58 2.16
C ALA A 173 8.29 1.43 3.45
N PRO A 174 8.44 0.81 4.65
CA PRO A 174 8.35 1.48 5.95
C PRO A 174 9.13 2.80 6.06
N SER A 175 10.42 2.76 5.72
CA SER A 175 11.28 3.93 5.86
C SER A 175 10.84 5.08 4.95
N ARG A 176 10.43 4.79 3.70
CA ARG A 176 9.97 5.84 2.77
C ARG A 176 8.61 6.38 3.20
N TYR A 177 7.71 5.52 3.63
CA TYR A 177 6.40 5.89 4.15
C TYR A 177 6.52 6.89 5.31
N TYR A 178 7.38 6.61 6.30
CA TYR A 178 7.64 7.52 7.43
C TYR A 178 7.99 8.95 6.99
N HIS A 179 8.92 9.09 6.03
CA HIS A 179 9.32 10.40 5.50
C HIS A 179 8.17 11.12 4.80
N LEU A 180 7.27 10.39 4.14
CA LEU A 180 6.15 10.97 3.38
C LEU A 180 4.96 11.36 4.25
N ILE A 181 4.79 10.75 5.44
CA ILE A 181 3.73 11.09 6.38
C ILE A 181 4.16 12.11 7.45
N THR A 182 5.41 12.57 7.42
CA THR A 182 5.93 13.56 8.38
C THR A 182 5.51 14.98 7.97
N PRO A 183 4.96 15.81 8.87
CA PRO A 183 4.74 15.57 10.30
C PRO A 183 3.56 14.63 10.59
N VAL A 184 3.81 13.64 11.46
CA VAL A 184 2.88 12.53 11.76
C VAL A 184 1.57 13.04 12.35
N GLU A 185 1.62 14.13 13.10
CA GLU A 185 0.45 14.74 13.72
C GLU A 185 -0.60 15.16 12.68
N GLN A 186 -0.15 15.84 11.62
CA GLN A 186 -1.04 16.28 10.53
C GLN A 186 -1.60 15.09 9.75
N PHE A 187 -0.79 14.05 9.54
CA PHE A 187 -1.22 12.84 8.87
C PHE A 187 -2.33 12.12 9.67
N PHE A 188 -2.17 11.98 10.98
CA PHE A 188 -3.15 11.30 11.83
C PHE A 188 -4.48 12.04 11.88
N GLU A 189 -4.50 13.38 11.86
CA GLU A 189 -5.76 14.15 11.78
C GLU A 189 -6.59 13.78 10.54
N GLN A 190 -5.93 13.55 9.40
CA GLN A 190 -6.58 13.07 8.18
C GLN A 190 -7.01 11.61 8.33
N LEU A 191 -6.16 10.76 8.89
CA LEU A 191 -6.46 9.34 9.08
C LEU A 191 -7.65 9.12 10.03
N PHE A 192 -7.77 9.88 11.12
CA PHE A 192 -8.89 9.80 12.05
C PHE A 192 -10.24 10.16 11.43
N ALA A 193 -10.28 10.87 10.29
CA ALA A 193 -11.53 11.06 9.55
C ALA A 193 -12.17 9.71 9.16
N THR A 194 -11.34 8.74 8.78
CA THR A 194 -11.77 7.42 8.31
C THR A 194 -12.15 6.46 9.44
N MET A 195 -11.65 6.70 10.66
CA MET A 195 -12.08 5.98 11.87
C MET A 195 -13.58 6.10 12.12
N THR A 196 -14.16 7.26 11.79
CA THR A 196 -15.58 7.56 12.00
C THR A 196 -16.41 7.49 10.72
N ASP A 197 -15.88 6.85 9.67
CA ASP A 197 -16.60 6.70 8.40
C ASP A 197 -17.91 5.93 8.62
N PRO A 198 -19.03 6.28 7.96
CA PRO A 198 -20.27 5.51 8.05
C PRO A 198 -20.18 4.06 7.56
N LYS A 199 -19.14 3.71 6.79
CA LYS A 199 -18.93 2.36 6.26
C LYS A 199 -17.99 1.56 7.14
N GLN A 200 -18.48 0.43 7.63
CA GLN A 200 -17.70 -0.47 8.50
C GLN A 200 -16.37 -0.92 7.89
N TYR A 201 -16.37 -1.36 6.63
CA TYR A 201 -15.15 -1.85 5.97
C TYR A 201 -14.06 -0.75 5.83
N ILE A 202 -14.44 0.53 5.78
CA ILE A 202 -13.50 1.66 5.79
C ILE A 202 -12.90 1.84 7.18
N ARG A 203 -13.69 1.66 8.24
CA ARG A 203 -13.21 1.71 9.63
C ARG A 203 -12.27 0.54 9.95
N GLU A 204 -12.54 -0.64 9.42
CA GLU A 204 -11.64 -1.81 9.52
C GLU A 204 -10.32 -1.54 8.79
N ALA A 205 -10.38 -1.02 7.56
CA ALA A 205 -9.18 -0.61 6.82
C ALA A 205 -8.38 0.50 7.52
N PHE A 206 -9.06 1.43 8.20
CA PHE A 206 -8.42 2.42 9.08
C PHE A 206 -7.62 1.73 10.18
N ALA A 207 -8.20 0.75 10.87
CA ALA A 207 -7.53 0.03 11.96
C ALA A 207 -6.27 -0.67 11.46
N GLU A 208 -6.36 -1.36 10.32
CA GLU A 208 -5.20 -2.03 9.70
C GLU A 208 -4.11 -1.03 9.27
N THR A 209 -4.51 0.11 8.70
CA THR A 209 -3.58 1.19 8.35
C THR A 209 -2.91 1.75 9.59
N MET A 210 -3.67 2.06 10.64
CA MET A 210 -3.15 2.54 11.92
C MET A 210 -2.15 1.55 12.52
N HIS A 211 -2.46 0.25 12.49
CA HIS A 211 -1.55 -0.79 12.94
C HIS A 211 -0.22 -0.73 12.19
N ALA A 212 -0.27 -0.79 10.85
CA ALA A 212 0.93 -0.72 10.02
C ALA A 212 1.73 0.57 10.28
N THR A 213 1.07 1.72 10.38
CA THR A 213 1.71 3.00 10.69
C THR A 213 2.39 2.97 12.07
N LEU A 214 1.74 2.46 13.11
CA LEU A 214 2.32 2.40 14.45
C LEU A 214 3.55 1.48 14.50
N ILE A 215 3.53 0.35 13.79
CA ILE A 215 4.70 -0.54 13.66
C ILE A 215 5.87 0.20 12.98
N VAL A 216 5.61 0.96 11.91
CA VAL A 216 6.64 1.80 11.26
C VAL A 216 7.26 2.79 12.25
N LEU A 217 6.44 3.43 13.08
CA LEU A 217 6.93 4.38 14.10
C LEU A 217 7.76 3.70 15.18
N ILE A 218 7.35 2.51 15.64
CA ILE A 218 8.10 1.73 16.63
C ILE A 218 9.45 1.29 16.08
N ASP A 219 9.46 0.73 14.87
CA ASP A 219 10.70 0.27 14.26
C ASP A 219 11.66 1.44 14.02
N ARG A 220 11.12 2.61 13.65
CA ARG A 220 11.89 3.84 13.56
C ARG A 220 12.50 4.26 14.90
N GLU A 221 11.73 4.23 15.98
CA GLU A 221 12.23 4.53 17.33
C GLU A 221 13.31 3.52 17.77
N ARG A 222 13.11 2.22 17.48
CA ARG A 222 14.10 1.16 17.77
C ARG A 222 15.41 1.37 17.01
N GLU A 223 15.35 1.80 15.74
CA GLU A 223 16.54 2.13 14.95
C GLU A 223 17.31 3.32 15.54
N GLU A 224 16.61 4.38 15.93
CA GLU A 224 17.20 5.57 16.55
C GLU A 224 17.88 5.22 17.88
N GLN A 225 17.24 4.40 18.72
CA GLN A 225 17.83 3.91 19.98
C GLN A 225 19.08 3.06 19.76
N LYS A 226 19.08 2.17 18.76
CA LYS A 226 20.26 1.36 18.41
C LYS A 226 21.44 2.23 17.97
N ASN A 227 21.18 3.22 17.12
CA ASN A 227 22.21 4.13 16.64
C ASN A 227 22.83 4.95 17.79
N ASN A 228 21.98 5.51 18.66
CA ASN A 228 22.43 6.27 19.83
C ASN A 228 23.29 5.42 20.80
N ASN A 229 22.92 4.15 21.02
CA ASN A 229 23.70 3.24 21.86
C ASN A 229 25.05 2.85 21.22
N SER A 230 25.11 2.74 19.89
CA SER A 230 26.36 2.42 19.17
C SER A 230 27.38 3.58 19.19
N GLU A 231 26.91 4.83 19.14
CA GLU A 231 27.76 6.03 19.24
C GLU A 231 28.40 6.16 20.63
N ILE A 232 27.70 5.77 21.70
CA ILE A 232 28.23 5.72 23.07
C ILE A 232 29.40 4.72 23.18
N THR A 233 29.34 3.60 22.46
CA THR A 233 30.40 2.56 22.50
C THR A 233 31.65 2.89 21.67
N THR A 234 31.59 3.87 20.77
CA THR A 234 32.72 4.27 19.89
C THR A 234 33.50 5.48 20.38
N GLY A 235 33.23 5.97 21.59
CA GLY A 235 34.14 6.86 22.34
C GLY A 235 34.39 8.24 21.71
N LYS A 236 33.51 8.72 20.83
CA LYS A 236 33.59 10.09 20.30
C LYS A 236 32.90 11.07 21.24
N ASP A 237 33.71 11.76 22.04
CA ASP A 237 33.50 13.05 22.71
C ASP A 237 32.06 13.42 23.12
N LEU A 238 31.62 12.88 24.27
CA LEU A 238 30.40 13.30 24.95
C LEU A 238 30.62 14.64 25.67
N THR A 239 30.18 15.76 25.09
CA THR A 239 29.91 16.97 25.87
C THR A 239 28.44 16.96 26.32
N SER A 240 28.21 17.11 27.62
CA SER A 240 26.90 16.92 28.28
C SER A 240 25.79 17.87 27.82
N SER A 241 26.08 18.88 26.99
CA SER A 241 25.09 19.84 26.48
C SER A 241 24.49 19.45 25.12
N THR A 242 25.15 18.63 24.31
CA THR A 242 24.61 18.17 23.02
C THR A 242 23.65 16.97 23.20
N ILE A 243 23.92 16.14 24.21
CA ILE A 243 23.13 14.96 24.58
C ILE A 243 21.72 15.37 25.06
N SER A 244 21.61 16.47 25.81
CA SER A 244 20.33 16.94 26.37
C SER A 244 19.42 17.61 25.32
N HIS A 245 19.99 18.20 24.27
CA HIS A 245 19.22 18.79 23.17
C HIS A 245 18.80 17.79 22.08
N ALA A 246 19.57 16.74 21.82
CA ALA A 246 19.18 15.69 20.86
C ALA A 246 18.13 14.71 21.41
N ILE A 247 18.13 14.45 22.72
CA ILE A 247 17.25 13.46 23.37
C ILE A 247 15.80 13.97 23.60
N SER A 248 15.54 15.28 23.52
CA SER A 248 14.27 15.83 24.02
C SER A 248 13.22 16.18 22.95
N THR A 249 13.58 16.33 21.67
CA THR A 249 12.63 16.83 20.64
C THR A 249 12.22 15.84 19.55
N GLU A 250 13.13 14.97 19.09
CA GLU A 250 12.85 13.96 18.05
C GLU A 250 12.60 12.55 18.62
N SER A 251 13.18 12.23 19.78
CA SER A 251 13.10 10.90 20.43
C SER A 251 11.73 10.54 21.03
N ASN A 252 10.63 11.11 20.51
CA ASN A 252 9.31 10.80 21.03
C ASN A 252 8.15 10.88 20.03
N THR A 253 8.43 10.81 18.73
CA THR A 253 7.38 10.83 17.68
C THR A 253 6.38 9.69 17.88
N PHE A 254 6.84 8.49 18.24
CA PHE A 254 5.96 7.37 18.57
C PHE A 254 5.07 7.67 19.78
N ILE A 255 5.61 8.12 20.93
CA ILE A 255 4.79 8.39 22.11
C ILE A 255 3.80 9.53 21.87
N LYS A 256 4.19 10.57 21.12
CA LYS A 256 3.27 11.64 20.72
C LYS A 256 2.12 11.08 19.88
N ALA A 257 2.43 10.29 18.86
CA ALA A 257 1.44 9.63 18.01
C ALA A 257 0.53 8.68 18.82
N TYR A 258 1.11 7.89 19.73
CA TYR A 258 0.39 6.97 20.61
C TYR A 258 -0.59 7.72 21.54
N ASN A 259 -0.12 8.79 22.21
CA ASN A 259 -0.96 9.61 23.09
C ASN A 259 -2.10 10.28 22.33
N MET A 260 -1.82 10.76 21.12
CA MET A 260 -2.82 11.39 20.28
C MET A 260 -3.88 10.38 19.81
N ALA A 261 -3.46 9.18 19.38
CA ALA A 261 -4.37 8.08 19.06
C ALA A 261 -5.21 7.64 20.26
N TYR A 262 -4.61 7.50 21.45
CA TYR A 262 -5.34 7.18 22.68
C TYR A 262 -6.38 8.24 23.03
N THR A 263 -5.99 9.52 22.97
CA THR A 263 -6.88 10.66 23.25
C THR A 263 -8.07 10.65 22.29
N GLU A 264 -7.82 10.44 21.00
CA GLU A 264 -8.86 10.41 19.98
C GLU A 264 -9.79 9.20 20.13
N ALA A 265 -9.26 8.03 20.49
CA ALA A 265 -10.07 6.85 20.78
C ALA A 265 -10.99 7.08 21.98
N MET A 266 -10.46 7.65 23.07
CA MET A 266 -11.25 7.98 24.26
C MET A 266 -12.30 9.05 23.97
N ARG A 267 -11.98 10.04 23.13
CA ARG A 267 -12.96 11.05 22.66
C ARG A 267 -14.12 10.40 21.91
N CYS A 268 -13.89 9.32 21.18
CA CYS A 268 -14.96 8.60 20.50
C CYS A 268 -15.94 7.93 21.47
N LEU A 269 -15.44 7.43 22.61
CA LEU A 269 -16.20 6.70 23.63
C LEU A 269 -16.92 7.59 24.64
N THR A 270 -16.38 8.78 24.93
CA THR A 270 -16.82 9.63 26.06
C THR A 270 -17.84 10.71 25.68
N VAL A 271 -18.03 11.02 24.39
CA VAL A 271 -18.95 12.11 24.01
C VAL A 271 -20.41 11.64 24.17
N ASP A 272 -21.07 12.17 25.20
CA ASP A 272 -22.51 12.06 25.44
C ASP A 272 -23.30 12.77 24.33
N THR A 273 -23.78 12.02 23.35
CA THR A 273 -24.56 12.59 22.26
C THR A 273 -26.04 12.67 22.60
N ILE A 274 -26.43 13.72 23.33
CA ILE A 274 -27.84 14.17 23.40
C ILE A 274 -28.30 14.73 22.02
N LYS A 275 -27.38 14.98 21.08
CA LYS A 275 -27.66 15.66 19.80
C LYS A 275 -27.32 14.90 18.51
N ASN A 276 -26.62 13.77 18.55
CA ASN A 276 -26.27 13.02 17.32
C ASN A 276 -27.22 11.84 17.14
N LYS A 277 -27.73 11.68 15.92
CA LYS A 277 -28.56 10.53 15.50
C LYS A 277 -27.84 9.22 15.88
N ASN A 278 -28.55 8.30 16.51
CA ASN A 278 -28.00 7.04 17.07
C ASN A 278 -27.02 6.28 16.15
N ALA A 279 -27.24 6.26 14.83
CA ALA A 279 -26.33 5.60 13.88
C ALA A 279 -24.90 6.18 13.88
N GLN A 280 -24.76 7.51 13.95
CA GLN A 280 -23.43 8.15 14.01
C GLN A 280 -22.70 7.87 15.34
N ARG A 281 -23.45 7.53 16.40
CA ARG A 281 -22.86 7.14 17.69
C ARG A 281 -22.23 5.75 17.59
N GLU A 282 -22.93 4.79 16.99
CA GLU A 282 -22.43 3.42 16.84
C GLU A 282 -21.18 3.36 15.94
N ASP A 283 -21.20 4.08 14.81
CA ASP A 283 -20.05 4.16 13.89
C ASP A 283 -18.79 4.70 14.58
N ARG A 284 -18.96 5.76 15.37
CA ARG A 284 -17.87 6.35 16.16
C ARG A 284 -17.35 5.43 17.25
N ILE A 285 -18.24 4.79 18.00
CA ILE A 285 -17.85 3.87 19.08
C ILE A 285 -17.08 2.69 18.48
N HIS A 286 -17.56 2.14 17.36
CA HIS A 286 -16.87 1.04 16.68
C HIS A 286 -15.46 1.44 16.26
N GLY A 287 -15.29 2.59 15.60
CA GLY A 287 -13.96 3.10 15.21
C GLY A 287 -13.03 3.33 16.40
N GLY A 288 -13.54 3.92 17.50
CA GLY A 288 -12.77 4.12 18.72
C GLY A 288 -12.32 2.81 19.39
N LEU A 289 -13.18 1.79 19.40
CA LEU A 289 -12.83 0.46 19.91
C LEU A 289 -11.79 -0.25 19.04
N LEU A 290 -11.87 -0.11 17.72
CA LEU A 290 -10.85 -0.63 16.80
C LEU A 290 -9.49 0.03 17.07
N LEU A 291 -9.45 1.36 17.24
CA LEU A 291 -8.21 2.06 17.55
C LEU A 291 -7.61 1.63 18.90
N LEU A 292 -8.43 1.48 19.95
CA LEU A 292 -7.97 0.96 21.23
C LEU A 292 -7.40 -0.45 21.11
N ASN A 293 -8.05 -1.32 20.34
CA ASN A 293 -7.56 -2.67 20.08
C ASN A 293 -6.16 -2.65 19.45
N GLU A 294 -5.92 -1.76 18.48
CA GLU A 294 -4.58 -1.64 17.88
C GLU A 294 -3.55 -1.05 18.84
N LEU A 295 -3.91 -0.05 19.64
CA LEU A 295 -3.01 0.48 20.67
C LEU A 295 -2.61 -0.59 21.69
N LEU A 296 -3.56 -1.44 22.11
CA LEU A 296 -3.29 -2.56 23.01
C LEU A 296 -2.35 -3.59 22.37
N ARG A 297 -2.63 -4.00 21.12
CA ARG A 297 -1.76 -4.92 20.36
C ARG A 297 -0.34 -4.39 20.28
N VAL A 298 -0.21 -3.12 19.95
CA VAL A 298 1.08 -2.45 19.76
C VAL A 298 1.83 -2.24 21.09
N SER A 299 1.10 -2.02 22.20
CA SER A 299 1.70 -1.90 23.53
C SER A 299 2.38 -3.19 24.03
N ASP A 300 1.96 -4.35 23.50
CA ASP A 300 2.45 -5.67 23.87
C ASP A 300 3.56 -6.20 22.93
N VAL A 301 4.02 -5.41 21.96
CA VAL A 301 5.07 -5.78 20.96
C VAL A 301 6.48 -5.91 21.60
N LYS A 302 6.55 -6.12 22.93
CA LYS A 302 7.75 -6.47 23.69
C LYS A 302 7.89 -7.99 23.95
N PHE A 303 7.00 -8.85 23.42
CA PHE A 303 7.01 -10.30 23.71
C PHE A 303 7.08 -11.25 22.50
N GLU A 304 7.66 -10.84 21.38
CA GLU A 304 8.12 -11.78 20.32
C GLU A 304 9.56 -11.51 19.90
#